data_AF-W2I7A8-F1
#
_entry.id   AF-W2I7A8-F1
#
_cell.length_a   1.000
_cell.length_b   1.000
_cell.length_c   1.000
_cell.angle_alpha   90.00
_cell.angle_beta   90.00
_cell.angle_gamma   90.00
#
_symmetry.space_group_name_H-M   'P 1'
#
loop_
_entity.id
_entity.type
_entity.pdbx_description
1 polymer ?
#
loop_
_entity_poly.entity_id
_entity_poly.type
_entity_poly.pdbx_seq_one_letter_code
_entity_poly.pdbx_strand_id
1 'polypeptide(L)'
;MHRVQMRDRTINIDHDIAQPVWTRQEALLVRSKYLCTCRSYFVTGWVCSHIVATMTLIDDFPLSVMMQALPARKPPGRPRKGSRALARDGNSTAFFDVDNMIALLLAKPSRLLNFPVLIENPSSHENIPGVVSTWKNQRGVYKWNVLLSGGSIDISSVKRLLKPFALQTKQE
;
A
#
# COMPACT_ATOMS: atom_id res chain seq x y z
N MET A 1 23.91 -6.30 9.98
CA MET A 1 23.55 -6.72 11.35
C MET A 1 23.11 -5.48 12.13
N HIS A 2 21.91 -5.48 12.72
CA HIS A 2 21.40 -4.32 13.47
C HIS A 2 21.66 -4.50 14.97
N ARG A 3 21.89 -3.40 15.70
CA ARG A 3 22.18 -3.41 17.14
C ARG A 3 20.95 -2.94 17.90
N VAL A 4 20.60 -3.67 18.96
CA VAL A 4 19.59 -3.26 19.94
C VAL A 4 20.29 -2.93 21.24
N GLN A 5 19.94 -1.80 21.84
CA GLN A 5 20.43 -1.36 23.14
C GLN A 5 19.23 -1.14 24.06
N MET A 6 19.27 -1.75 25.23
CA MET A 6 18.35 -1.46 26.33
C MET A 6 18.86 -0.21 27.06
N ARG A 7 18.06 0.85 27.06
CA ARG A 7 18.38 2.15 27.66
C ARG A 7 17.96 2.23 29.12
N ASP A 8 16.79 1.67 29.45
CA ASP A 8 16.23 1.76 30.79
C ASP A 8 15.62 0.43 31.23
N ARG A 9 16.26 -0.22 32.21
CA ARG A 9 15.81 -1.51 32.76
C ARG A 9 14.60 -1.39 33.68
N THR A 10 14.31 -0.20 34.19
CA THR A 10 13.26 0.02 35.18
C THR A 10 11.87 0.07 34.57
N ILE A 11 11.78 0.34 33.27
CA ILE A 11 10.53 0.40 32.54
C ILE A 11 9.97 -1.01 32.37
N ASN A 12 8.83 -1.28 33.01
CA ASN A 12 8.07 -2.51 32.79
C ASN A 12 7.05 -2.29 31.67
N ILE A 13 6.96 -3.24 30.76
CA ILE A 13 6.01 -3.22 29.63
C ILE A 13 5.01 -4.33 29.91
N ASP A 14 3.89 -3.96 30.53
CA ASP A 14 2.79 -4.88 30.79
C ASP A 14 1.85 -4.90 29.58
N HIS A 15 2.14 -5.81 28.64
CA HIS A 15 1.33 -5.99 27.45
C HIS A 15 0.41 -7.20 27.63
N ASP A 16 -0.89 -6.99 27.41
CA ASP A 16 -1.86 -8.07 27.41
C ASP A 16 -1.57 -9.05 26.26
N ILE A 17 -1.12 -10.25 26.63
CA ILE A 17 -0.71 -11.31 25.71
C ILE A 17 -1.88 -11.77 24.81
N ALA A 18 -3.13 -11.58 25.27
CA ALA A 18 -4.33 -11.89 24.48
C ALA A 18 -4.62 -10.85 23.39
N GLN A 19 -4.04 -9.65 23.48
CA GLN A 19 -4.23 -8.58 22.51
C GLN A 19 -3.04 -8.51 21.54
N PRO A 20 -3.20 -8.86 20.26
CA PRO A 20 -2.08 -8.84 19.33
C PRO A 20 -1.67 -7.43 18.90
N VAL A 21 -2.47 -6.42 19.28
CA VAL A 21 -2.28 -5.02 18.88
C VAL A 21 -1.71 -4.24 20.06
N TRP A 22 -0.55 -3.63 19.84
CA TRP A 22 0.08 -2.75 20.79
C TRP A 22 -0.58 -1.38 20.75
N THR A 23 -0.94 -0.87 21.92
CA THR A 23 -1.38 0.50 22.07
C THR A 23 -0.23 1.47 21.80
N ARG A 24 -0.58 2.71 21.48
CA ARG A 24 0.41 3.77 21.27
C ARG A 24 1.26 4.01 22.52
N GLN A 25 0.69 3.87 23.72
CA GLN A 25 1.39 4.09 24.98
C GLN A 25 2.44 3.00 25.23
N GLU A 26 2.08 1.73 25.06
CA GLU A 26 3.03 0.62 25.15
C GLU A 26 4.15 0.77 24.11
N ALA A 27 3.82 1.14 22.87
CA ALA A 27 4.83 1.37 21.83
C ALA A 27 5.82 2.49 22.21
N LEU A 28 5.35 3.54 22.89
CA LEU A 28 6.23 4.61 23.40
C LEU A 28 7.10 4.13 24.57
N LEU A 29 6.58 3.30 25.47
CA LEU A 29 7.35 2.67 26.56
C LEU A 29 8.45 1.75 26.01
N VAL A 30 8.16 1.00 24.95
CA VAL A 30 9.17 0.19 24.25
C VAL A 30 10.28 1.08 23.68
N ARG A 31 9.95 2.28 23.17
CA ARG A 31 10.95 3.21 22.61
C ARG A 31 11.80 3.92 23.66
N SER A 32 11.26 4.15 24.86
CA SER A 32 12.07 4.66 25.97
C SER A 32 12.97 3.56 26.52
N LYS A 33 12.48 2.31 26.59
CA LYS A 33 13.25 1.16 27.05
C LYS A 33 14.32 0.67 26.07
N TYR A 34 14.01 0.62 24.78
CA TYR A 34 14.86 0.02 23.74
C TYR A 34 15.19 1.00 22.60
N LEU A 35 16.41 0.90 22.09
CA LEU A 35 16.88 1.57 20.88
C LEU A 35 17.37 0.53 19.88
N CYS A 36 16.89 0.59 18.64
CA CYS A 36 17.41 -0.24 17.55
C CYS A 36 18.01 0.62 16.43
N THR A 37 19.13 0.17 15.83
CA THR A 37 19.76 0.86 14.70
C THR A 37 19.14 0.53 13.33
N CYS A 38 18.02 -0.20 13.27
CA CYS A 38 17.40 -0.59 12.01
C CYS A 38 16.52 0.52 11.40
N ARG A 39 16.42 0.55 10.06
CA ARG A 39 15.60 1.53 9.33
C ARG A 39 14.14 1.56 9.80
N SER A 40 13.54 0.40 10.05
CA SER A 40 12.14 0.31 10.48
C SER A 40 11.89 1.09 11.77
N TYR A 41 12.80 1.02 12.74
CA TYR A 41 12.68 1.72 14.02
C TYR A 41 12.67 3.25 13.87
N PHE A 42 13.54 3.77 12.98
CA PHE A 42 13.65 5.21 12.72
C PHE A 42 12.53 5.75 11.84
N VAL A 43 12.17 5.03 10.77
CA VAL A 43 11.21 5.52 9.77
C VAL A 43 9.78 5.41 10.25
N THR A 44 9.41 4.28 10.85
CA THR A 44 8.00 4.02 11.19
C THR A 44 7.66 4.48 12.60
N GLY A 45 8.65 4.55 13.49
CA GLY A 45 8.38 4.82 14.90
C GLY A 45 7.84 3.60 15.67
N TRP A 46 7.58 2.48 15.00
CA TRP A 46 7.00 1.26 15.59
C TRP A 46 8.06 0.32 16.18
N VAL A 47 7.59 -0.66 16.96
CA VAL A 47 8.41 -1.77 17.47
C VAL A 47 8.90 -2.62 16.30
N CYS A 48 10.22 -2.67 16.09
CA CYS A 48 10.80 -3.47 15.02
C CYS A 48 11.02 -4.92 15.46
N SER A 49 11.13 -5.84 14.50
CA SER A 49 11.38 -7.27 14.77
C SER A 49 12.63 -7.53 15.63
N HIS A 50 13.67 -6.69 15.51
CA HIS A 50 14.87 -6.81 16.34
C HIS A 50 14.59 -6.53 17.82
N ILE A 51 13.73 -5.54 18.13
CA ILE A 51 13.33 -5.23 19.50
C ILE A 51 12.50 -6.37 20.05
N VAL A 52 11.49 -6.86 19.30
CA VAL A 52 10.69 -8.03 19.72
C VAL A 52 11.58 -9.22 20.01
N ALA A 53 12.53 -9.54 19.12
CA ALA A 53 13.49 -10.62 19.32
C ALA A 53 14.36 -10.41 20.58
N THR A 54 14.78 -9.17 20.85
CA THR A 54 15.56 -8.87 22.06
C THR A 54 14.70 -9.04 23.31
N MET A 55 13.46 -8.56 23.30
CA MET A 55 12.50 -8.73 24.40
C MET A 55 12.25 -10.21 24.72
N THR A 56 12.20 -11.07 23.69
CA THR A 56 12.07 -12.51 23.91
C THR A 56 13.32 -13.18 24.46
N LEU A 57 14.50 -12.68 24.12
CA LEU A 57 15.77 -13.28 24.57
C LEU A 57 16.10 -12.97 26.03
N ILE A 58 15.45 -11.95 26.59
CA ILE A 58 15.62 -11.50 27.98
C ILE A 58 14.39 -11.79 28.84
N ASP A 59 13.45 -12.58 28.33
CA ASP A 59 12.19 -12.95 28.98
C ASP A 59 11.27 -11.77 29.37
N ASP A 60 11.44 -10.62 28.71
CA ASP A 60 10.56 -9.45 28.86
C ASP A 60 9.23 -9.60 28.10
N PHE A 61 9.14 -10.58 27.20
CA PHE A 61 7.99 -10.76 26.33
C PHE A 61 7.75 -12.23 25.98
N PRO A 62 6.61 -12.84 26.39
CA PRO A 62 6.31 -14.24 26.09
C PRO A 62 5.78 -14.41 24.66
N LEU A 63 6.67 -14.27 23.66
CA LEU A 63 6.32 -14.36 22.24
C LEU A 63 5.67 -15.69 21.88
N SER A 64 6.12 -16.80 22.46
CA SER A 64 5.54 -18.13 22.19
C SER A 64 4.05 -18.19 22.53
N VAL A 65 3.66 -17.58 23.65
CA VAL A 65 2.25 -17.52 24.10
C VAL A 65 1.45 -16.58 23.21
N MET A 66 1.98 -15.39 22.90
CA MET A 66 1.33 -14.44 21.98
C MET A 66 1.11 -15.05 20.59
N MET A 67 2.08 -15.81 20.08
CA MET A 67 1.97 -16.49 18.79
C MET A 67 0.85 -17.53 18.75
N GLN A 68 0.50 -18.14 19.90
CA GLN A 68 -0.64 -19.06 20.01
C GLN A 68 -1.99 -18.32 20.05
N ALA A 69 -2.01 -17.10 20.63
CA ALA A 69 -3.20 -16.25 20.65
C ALA A 69 -3.51 -15.63 19.27
N LEU A 70 -2.50 -15.47 18.42
CA LEU A 70 -2.72 -15.00 17.06
C LEU A 70 -3.62 -16.00 16.31
N PRO A 71 -4.74 -15.56 15.70
CA PRO A 71 -5.58 -16.45 14.93
C PRO A 71 -4.71 -17.09 13.86
N ALA A 72 -4.80 -18.42 13.73
CA ALA A 72 -4.11 -19.16 12.68
C ALA A 72 -4.35 -18.40 11.36
N ARG A 73 -3.26 -17.98 10.71
CA ARG A 73 -3.33 -17.29 9.41
C ARG A 73 -4.38 -18.03 8.60
N LYS A 74 -5.37 -17.31 8.08
CA LYS A 74 -6.34 -17.89 7.13
C LYS A 74 -5.51 -18.78 6.19
N PRO A 75 -5.91 -20.06 5.99
CA PRO A 75 -5.17 -20.94 5.10
C PRO A 75 -4.88 -20.14 3.83
N PRO A 76 -3.64 -20.17 3.31
CA PRO A 76 -3.24 -19.32 2.21
C PRO A 76 -4.38 -19.35 1.21
N GLY A 77 -5.02 -18.19 1.02
CA GLY A 77 -6.16 -18.10 0.13
C GLY A 77 -5.74 -18.72 -1.20
N ARG A 78 -6.70 -19.35 -1.89
CA ARG A 78 -6.46 -20.08 -3.15
C ARG A 78 -5.27 -19.46 -3.90
N PRO A 79 -4.15 -20.20 -4.09
CA PRO A 79 -3.00 -19.68 -4.79
C PRO A 79 -3.47 -18.97 -6.05
N ARG A 80 -2.97 -17.75 -6.29
CA ARG A 80 -3.31 -17.03 -7.52
C ARG A 80 -3.10 -18.00 -8.66
N LYS A 81 -4.12 -18.17 -9.50
CA LYS A 81 -4.07 -19.10 -10.63
C LYS A 81 -2.80 -18.77 -11.40
N GLY A 82 -1.85 -19.70 -11.44
CA GLY A 82 -0.60 -19.52 -12.14
C GLY A 82 -0.88 -19.10 -13.58
N SER A 83 0.00 -18.30 -14.15
CA SER A 83 -0.04 -17.99 -15.57
C SER A 83 -0.14 -19.30 -16.36
N ARG A 84 -1.02 -19.37 -17.36
CA ARG A 84 -1.19 -20.60 -18.15
C ARG A 84 0.14 -20.91 -18.86
N ALA A 85 0.46 -22.18 -19.09
CA ALA A 85 1.68 -22.58 -19.80
C ALA A 85 1.81 -22.00 -21.23
N LEU A 86 0.71 -21.49 -21.80
CA LEU A 86 0.66 -20.79 -23.09
C LEU A 86 0.65 -19.26 -22.95
N ALA A 87 0.80 -18.73 -21.74
CA ALA A 87 0.96 -17.31 -21.56
C ALA A 87 2.32 -16.93 -22.13
N ARG A 88 2.30 -16.16 -23.21
CA ARG A 88 3.48 -15.72 -23.94
C ARG A 88 4.35 -14.89 -23.01
N ASP A 89 5.58 -15.33 -22.75
CA ASP A 89 6.59 -14.49 -22.09
C ASP A 89 6.79 -13.24 -22.95
N GLY A 90 6.46 -12.08 -22.39
CA GLY A 90 6.43 -10.80 -23.11
C GLY A 90 5.04 -10.14 -23.17
N ASN A 91 3.96 -10.88 -22.94
CA ASN A 91 2.68 -10.26 -22.61
C ASN A 91 2.69 -9.98 -21.12
N SER A 92 3.50 -8.98 -20.72
CA SER A 92 3.60 -8.60 -19.33
C SER A 92 2.18 -8.38 -18.81
N THR A 93 1.74 -9.25 -17.92
CA THR A 93 0.61 -8.97 -17.04
C THR A 93 1.05 -7.95 -15.99
N ALA A 94 1.98 -7.05 -16.34
CA ALA A 94 2.21 -5.84 -15.60
C ALA A 94 0.88 -5.11 -15.68
N PHE A 95 0.13 -5.22 -14.59
CA PHE A 95 -1.09 -4.47 -14.34
C PHE A 95 -0.89 -2.94 -14.53
N PHE A 96 0.39 -2.52 -14.60
CA PHE A 96 0.87 -1.15 -14.73
C PHE A 96 1.47 -0.81 -16.10
N ASP A 97 1.39 -1.68 -17.11
CA ASP A 97 1.76 -1.31 -18.47
C ASP A 97 0.66 -0.42 -19.09
N VAL A 98 1.07 0.73 -19.64
CA VAL A 98 0.16 1.76 -20.17
C VAL A 98 -0.63 1.21 -21.34
N ASP A 99 0.01 0.44 -22.23
CA ASP A 99 -0.65 -0.12 -23.41
C ASP A 99 -1.66 -1.21 -23.03
N ASN A 100 -1.30 -2.06 -22.06
CA ASN A 100 -2.22 -3.03 -21.49
C ASN A 100 -3.42 -2.36 -20.79
N MET A 101 -3.18 -1.28 -20.04
CA MET A 101 -4.27 -0.49 -19.45
C MET A 101 -5.17 0.14 -20.51
N ILE A 102 -4.62 0.68 -21.60
CA ILE A 102 -5.42 1.22 -22.71
C ILE A 102 -6.29 0.12 -23.29
N ALA A 103 -5.72 -1.05 -23.61
CA ALA A 103 -6.47 -2.19 -24.17
C ALA A 103 -7.60 -2.66 -23.22
N LEU A 104 -7.30 -2.76 -21.92
CA LEU A 104 -8.28 -3.15 -20.90
C LEU A 104 -9.43 -2.15 -20.77
N LEU A 105 -9.15 -0.86 -20.86
CA LEU A 105 -10.15 0.20 -20.72
C LEU A 105 -11.00 0.37 -21.98
N LEU A 106 -10.44 0.10 -23.16
CA LEU A 106 -11.22 0.00 -24.39
C LEU A 106 -12.16 -1.21 -24.36
N ALA A 107 -11.70 -2.35 -23.84
CA ALA A 107 -12.52 -3.56 -23.73
C ALA A 107 -13.59 -3.46 -22.63
N LYS A 108 -13.28 -2.83 -21.48
CA LYS A 108 -14.18 -2.73 -20.34
C LYS A 108 -14.06 -1.36 -19.65
N PRO A 109 -14.72 -0.32 -20.19
CA PRO A 109 -14.61 1.05 -19.68
C PRO A 109 -15.11 1.24 -18.24
N SER A 110 -15.87 0.27 -17.69
CA SER A 110 -16.34 0.27 -16.28
C SER A 110 -15.32 0.09 -15.22
N ARG A 111 -14.14 -0.38 -15.58
CA ARG A 111 -13.10 -0.61 -14.59
C ARG A 111 -12.63 0.69 -13.94
N LEU A 112 -12.88 1.85 -14.55
CA LEU A 112 -12.52 3.15 -13.99
C LEU A 112 -13.63 3.84 -13.19
N LEU A 113 -14.85 3.30 -13.11
CA LEU A 113 -15.87 3.96 -12.28
C LEU A 113 -15.42 4.02 -10.81
N ASN A 114 -15.59 5.17 -10.18
CA ASN A 114 -15.15 5.49 -8.81
C ASN A 114 -13.61 5.45 -8.62
N PHE A 115 -12.84 5.43 -9.70
CA PHE A 115 -11.37 5.45 -9.60
C PHE A 115 -10.88 6.88 -9.29
N PRO A 116 -10.03 7.08 -8.25
CA PRO A 116 -9.44 8.37 -7.95
C PRO A 116 -8.35 8.72 -8.96
N VAL A 117 -8.38 9.94 -9.48
CA VAL A 117 -7.45 10.44 -10.48
C VAL A 117 -6.93 11.82 -10.10
N LEU A 118 -5.72 12.13 -10.56
CA LEU A 118 -5.14 13.46 -10.46
C LEU A 118 -5.12 14.06 -11.87
N ILE A 119 -5.72 15.24 -12.03
CA ILE A 119 -5.76 15.96 -13.31
C ILE A 119 -4.94 17.23 -13.17
N GLU A 120 -3.94 17.38 -14.01
CA GLU A 120 -3.15 18.60 -14.12
C GLU A 120 -4.03 19.75 -14.65
N ASN A 121 -4.07 20.84 -13.88
CA ASN A 121 -4.67 22.10 -14.30
C ASN A 121 -3.74 22.78 -15.32
N PRO A 122 -4.19 23.02 -16.56
CA PRO A 122 -3.33 23.60 -17.59
C PRO A 122 -2.90 25.05 -17.29
N SER A 123 -3.59 25.76 -16.40
CA SER A 123 -3.30 27.15 -16.06
C SER A 123 -2.36 27.29 -14.86
N SER A 124 -2.53 26.46 -13.83
CA SER A 124 -1.70 26.51 -12.61
C SER A 124 -0.63 25.43 -12.54
N HIS A 125 -0.64 24.44 -13.44
CA HIS A 125 0.18 23.21 -13.37
C HIS A 125 0.01 22.39 -12.08
N GLU A 126 -1.02 22.70 -11.29
CA GLU A 126 -1.34 21.97 -10.07
C GLU A 126 -2.15 20.72 -10.39
N ASN A 127 -1.90 19.64 -9.66
CA ASN A 127 -2.68 18.42 -9.77
C ASN A 127 -3.93 18.51 -8.90
N ILE A 128 -5.10 18.52 -9.54
CA ILE A 128 -6.39 18.57 -8.85
C ILE A 128 -6.91 17.14 -8.69
N PRO A 129 -7.27 16.71 -7.46
CA PRO A 129 -7.89 15.42 -7.23
C PRO A 129 -9.33 15.38 -7.78
N GLY A 130 -9.69 14.22 -8.32
CA GLY A 130 -11.04 13.93 -8.79
C GLY A 130 -11.35 12.45 -8.79
N VAL A 131 -12.61 12.12 -9.06
CA VAL A 131 -13.11 10.75 -9.15
C VAL A 131 -13.85 10.57 -10.47
N VAL A 132 -13.52 9.50 -11.19
CA VAL A 132 -14.24 9.13 -12.42
C VAL A 132 -15.67 8.74 -12.07
N SER A 133 -16.65 9.51 -12.55
CA SER A 133 -18.06 9.33 -12.22
C SER A 133 -18.81 8.53 -13.27
N THR A 134 -18.60 8.83 -14.55
CA THR A 134 -19.31 8.21 -15.68
C THR A 134 -18.41 8.13 -16.92
N TRP A 135 -18.83 7.39 -17.95
CA TRP A 135 -18.20 7.44 -19.26
C TRP A 135 -19.23 7.60 -20.37
N LYS A 136 -18.76 8.00 -21.55
CA LYS A 136 -19.53 7.98 -22.80
C LYS A 136 -18.69 7.42 -23.94
N ASN A 137 -19.35 6.72 -24.86
CA ASN A 137 -18.76 6.33 -26.13
C ASN A 137 -19.30 7.27 -27.22
N GLN A 138 -18.42 8.03 -27.86
CA GLN A 138 -18.76 8.88 -29.00
C GLN A 138 -18.05 8.32 -30.23
N ARG A 139 -18.78 7.59 -31.09
CA ARG A 139 -18.27 7.05 -32.37
C ARG A 139 -17.00 6.19 -32.22
N GLY A 140 -16.94 5.34 -31.19
CA GLY A 140 -15.80 4.47 -30.91
C GLY A 140 -14.73 5.11 -30.02
N VAL A 141 -14.86 6.40 -29.68
CA VAL A 141 -13.97 7.08 -28.75
C VAL A 141 -14.60 7.13 -27.37
N TYR A 142 -14.01 6.41 -26.42
CA TYR A 142 -14.41 6.45 -25.02
C TYR A 142 -13.87 7.71 -24.33
N LYS A 143 -14.73 8.39 -23.58
CA LYS A 143 -14.41 9.55 -22.74
C LYS A 143 -14.99 9.32 -21.34
N TRP A 144 -14.25 9.69 -20.31
CA TRP A 144 -14.68 9.60 -18.91
C TRP A 144 -14.93 10.99 -18.37
N ASN A 145 -15.98 11.12 -17.59
CA ASN A 145 -16.29 12.33 -16.83
C ASN A 145 -15.67 12.16 -15.44
N VAL A 146 -14.89 13.15 -15.02
CA VAL A 146 -14.22 13.18 -13.72
C VAL A 146 -14.84 14.30 -12.90
N LEU A 147 -15.39 13.94 -11.75
CA LEU A 147 -15.86 14.90 -10.75
C LEU A 147 -14.65 15.37 -9.94
N LEU A 148 -14.29 16.64 -10.08
CA LEU A 148 -13.20 17.26 -9.34
C LEU A 148 -13.67 17.64 -7.93
N SER A 149 -12.74 17.75 -6.97
CA SER A 149 -13.08 18.17 -5.60
C SER A 149 -13.74 19.54 -5.49
N GLY A 150 -13.60 20.40 -6.51
CA GLY A 150 -14.29 21.70 -6.63
C GLY A 150 -15.70 21.63 -7.22
N GLY A 151 -16.25 20.44 -7.48
CA GLY A 151 -17.59 20.24 -8.04
C GLY A 151 -17.70 20.39 -9.57
N SER A 152 -16.62 20.79 -10.23
CA SER A 152 -16.55 20.85 -11.70
C SER A 152 -16.33 19.46 -12.32
N ILE A 153 -16.79 19.29 -13.57
CA ILE A 153 -16.65 18.04 -14.33
C ILE A 153 -15.61 18.24 -15.44
N ASP A 154 -14.52 17.47 -15.41
CA ASP A 154 -13.58 17.38 -16.55
C ASP A 154 -13.94 16.17 -17.44
N ILE A 155 -13.84 16.35 -18.76
CA ILE A 155 -14.01 15.26 -19.72
C ILE A 155 -12.62 14.81 -20.18
N SER A 156 -12.16 13.69 -19.65
CA SER A 156 -10.82 13.18 -19.91
C SER A 156 -10.83 11.98 -20.85
N SER A 157 -9.80 11.90 -21.72
CA SER A 157 -9.50 10.71 -22.52
C SER A 157 -8.63 9.73 -21.72
N VAL A 158 -8.63 8.43 -22.10
CA VAL A 158 -7.78 7.40 -21.45
C VAL A 158 -6.33 7.87 -21.32
N LYS A 159 -5.77 8.41 -22.40
CA LYS A 159 -4.36 8.86 -22.41
C LYS A 159 -4.10 9.96 -21.38
N ARG A 160 -5.04 10.89 -21.19
CA ARG A 160 -4.92 11.96 -20.19
C ARG A 160 -5.03 11.42 -18.77
N LEU A 161 -5.93 10.46 -18.53
CA LEU A 161 -6.09 9.79 -17.24
C LEU A 161 -4.86 8.96 -16.85
N LEU A 162 -4.19 8.37 -17.83
CA LEU A 162 -3.04 7.49 -17.61
C LEU A 162 -1.68 8.21 -17.67
N LYS A 163 -1.64 9.51 -17.98
CA LYS A 163 -0.39 10.30 -18.00
C LYS A 163 0.47 10.14 -16.72
N PRO A 164 -0.09 10.14 -15.50
CA PRO A 164 0.72 9.99 -14.29
C PRO A 164 1.44 8.63 -14.21
N PHE A 165 0.83 7.59 -14.77
CA PHE A 165 1.38 6.22 -14.78
C PHE A 165 2.50 6.07 -15.82
N ALA A 166 2.41 6.79 -16.95
CA ALA A 166 3.45 6.77 -17.99
C ALA A 166 4.77 7.44 -17.58
N LEU A 167 4.76 8.31 -16.56
CA LEU A 167 5.97 8.94 -16.03
C LEU A 167 6.71 8.04 -15.02
N GLN A 168 6.01 7.10 -14.38
CA GLN A 168 6.60 6.21 -13.37
C GLN A 168 7.36 5.02 -13.98
N THR A 169 7.16 4.71 -15.26
CA THR A 169 7.78 3.57 -15.95
C THR A 169 9.14 3.90 -16.60
N LYS A 170 9.65 5.14 -16.46
CA LYS A 170 10.94 5.59 -17.03
C LYS A 170 12.06 5.74 -15.99
N GLN A 171 12.10 4.91 -14.96
CA GLN A 171 13.27 4.78 -14.08
C GLN A 171 13.90 3.40 -14.28
N GLU A 172 14.78 3.31 -15.28
CA GLU A 172 15.90 2.37 -15.35
C GLU A 172 17.16 3.16 -15.70
#